data_AF-A0A353DC03-F1
#
_entry.id   AF-A0A353DC03-F1
#
_cell.length_a   1.000
_cell.length_b   1.000
_cell.length_c   1.000
_cell.angle_alpha   90.00
_cell.angle_beta   90.00
_cell.angle_gamma   90.00
#
_symmetry.space_group_name_H-M   'P 1'
#
loop_
_entity.id
_entity.type
_entity.pdbx_description
1 polymer ?
#
loop_
_entity_poly.entity_id
_entity_poly.type
_entity_poly.pdbx_seq_one_letter_code
_entity_poly.pdbx_strand_id
1 'polypeptide(L)' 'PGWMKYQGVEGGWITAEYSMLPYSTHDRKSRDISRGKLDGRSSEIQRLIGRSLRAVIDLKKLG' A
#
# COMPACT_ATOMS: atom_id res chain seq x y z
N PRO A 1 -7.49 -11.74 -3.84
CA PRO A 1 -8.54 -10.86 -3.26
C PRO A 1 -9.93 -11.34 -3.66
N GLY A 2 -10.97 -11.13 -2.84
CA GLY A 2 -12.33 -11.60 -3.16
C GLY A 2 -12.85 -11.07 -4.51
N TRP A 3 -12.72 -9.76 -4.74
CA TRP A 3 -13.11 -9.11 -6.00
C TRP A 3 -12.41 -9.72 -7.24
N MET A 4 -11.15 -10.11 -7.11
CA MET A 4 -10.34 -10.67 -8.20
C MET A 4 -10.86 -12.06 -8.60
N LYS A 5 -11.28 -12.87 -7.61
CA LYS A 5 -11.93 -14.17 -7.84
C LYS A 5 -13.29 -14.00 -8.51
N TYR A 6 -14.10 -13.04 -8.07
CA TYR A 6 -15.42 -12.78 -8.66
C TYR A 6 -15.35 -12.25 -10.10
N GLN A 7 -14.29 -11.53 -10.46
CA GLN A 7 -14.07 -10.99 -11.80
C GLN A 7 -13.33 -11.97 -12.74
N GLY A 8 -12.95 -13.16 -12.25
CA GLY A 8 -12.20 -14.14 -13.04
C GLY A 8 -10.80 -13.66 -13.46
N VAL A 9 -10.20 -12.74 -12.71
CA VAL A 9 -8.85 -12.26 -12.99
C VAL A 9 -7.85 -13.29 -12.47
N GLU A 10 -7.11 -13.89 -13.38
CA GLU A 10 -6.09 -14.89 -13.07
C GLU A 10 -4.80 -14.25 -12.51
N GLY A 11 -4.11 -15.00 -11.64
CA GLY A 11 -2.87 -14.58 -10.98
C GLY A 11 -3.06 -13.98 -9.59
N GLY A 12 -1.97 -13.44 -9.06
CA GLY A 12 -1.89 -12.83 -7.74
C GLY A 12 -2.00 -11.32 -7.76
N TRP A 13 -2.01 -10.77 -6.55
CA TRP A 13 -2.11 -9.34 -6.35
C TRP A 13 -1.22 -8.89 -5.20
N ILE A 14 -0.60 -7.73 -5.38
CA ILE A 14 0.27 -7.12 -4.37
C ILE A 14 -0.36 -5.81 -3.92
N THR A 15 -0.44 -5.65 -2.60
CA THR A 15 -0.76 -4.39 -1.93
C THR A 15 0.46 -3.92 -1.15
N ALA A 16 0.51 -2.64 -0.80
CA ALA A 16 1.57 -2.08 0.03
C ALA A 16 0.97 -1.15 1.06
N GLU A 17 1.48 -1.22 2.28
CA GLU A 17 1.15 -0.32 3.37
C GLU A 17 2.41 0.46 3.79
N TYR A 18 2.21 1.71 4.17
CA TYR A 18 3.25 2.63 4.59
C TYR A 18 2.74 3.44 5.77
N SER A 19 3.55 3.55 6.81
CA SER A 19 3.30 4.36 7.98
C SER A 19 4.63 4.93 8.51
N MET A 20 4.56 6.05 9.24
CA MET A 20 5.72 6.65 9.89
C MET A 20 5.56 6.61 11.40
N LEU A 21 6.63 6.26 12.09
CA LEU A 21 6.72 6.40 13.53
C LEU A 21 6.74 7.90 13.90
N PRO A 22 6.14 8.33 15.03
CA PRO A 22 6.07 9.74 15.39
C PRO A 22 7.41 10.49 15.43
N TYR A 23 8.52 9.81 15.69
CA TYR A 23 9.85 10.40 15.79
C TYR A 23 10.82 9.91 14.70
N SER A 24 10.31 9.47 13.54
CA SER A 24 11.16 9.19 12.38
C SER A 24 11.53 10.46 11.58
N THR A 25 11.08 11.63 12.03
CA THR A 25 11.34 12.96 11.45
C THR A 25 11.91 13.88 12.52
N HIS A 26 12.52 15.01 12.13
CA HIS A 26 13.08 16.00 13.06
C HIS A 26 12.04 16.49 14.07
N ASP A 27 10.85 16.86 13.58
CA ASP A 27 9.71 17.17 14.43
C ASP A 27 8.80 15.96 14.60
N ARG A 28 8.15 15.87 15.77
CA ARG A 28 7.24 14.77 16.06
C ARG A 28 6.02 14.80 15.13
N LYS A 29 5.87 13.79 14.27
CA LYS A 29 4.64 13.59 13.49
C LYS A 29 3.57 12.90 14.34
N SER A 30 2.32 13.37 14.28
CA SER A 30 1.19 12.62 14.84
C SER A 30 0.95 11.32 14.05
N ARG A 31 0.56 10.23 14.72
CA ARG A 31 0.15 9.00 14.02
C ARG A 31 -1.13 9.24 13.23
N ASP A 32 -1.17 8.72 12.00
CA ASP A 32 -2.35 8.77 11.13
C ASP A 32 -3.54 8.03 11.78
N ILE A 33 -3.29 6.90 12.46
CA ILE A 33 -4.30 6.12 13.20
C ILE A 33 -4.96 6.97 14.30
N SER A 34 -4.17 7.76 15.04
CA SER A 34 -4.70 8.62 16.11
C SER A 34 -5.59 9.75 15.59
N ARG A 35 -5.47 10.10 14.31
CA ARG A 35 -6.35 11.08 13.63
C ARG A 35 -7.58 10.43 12.99
N GLY A 36 -7.68 9.10 13.00
CA GLY A 36 -8.78 8.35 12.38
C GLY A 36 -8.81 8.40 10.85
N LYS A 37 -7.82 9.03 10.21
CA LYS A 37 -7.74 9.17 8.76
C LYS A 37 -6.29 9.12 8.29
N LEU A 38 -6.05 8.42 7.18
CA LEU A 38 -4.75 8.38 6.54
C LEU A 38 -4.43 9.72 5.88
N ASP A 39 -3.19 10.16 6.04
CA ASP A 39 -2.68 11.37 5.41
C ASP A 39 -2.57 11.18 3.87
N GLY A 40 -2.70 12.28 3.11
CA GLY A 40 -2.61 12.26 1.65
C GLY A 40 -1.25 11.75 1.17
N ARG A 41 -0.17 12.24 1.79
CA ARG A 41 1.20 11.78 1.53
C ARG A 41 1.36 10.29 1.79
N SER A 42 0.86 9.78 2.92
CA SER A 42 0.92 8.35 3.24
C SER A 42 0.18 7.54 2.18
N SER A 43 -1.01 7.98 1.76
CA SER A 43 -1.82 7.33 0.72
C SER A 43 -1.14 7.32 -0.65
N GLU A 44 -0.41 8.38 -0.99
CA GLU A 44 0.37 8.47 -2.23
C GLU A 44 1.59 7.54 -2.22
N ILE A 45 2.33 7.50 -1.11
CA ILE A 45 3.49 6.62 -0.95
C ILE A 45 3.07 5.15 -1.01
N GLN A 46 1.98 4.77 -0.34
CA GLN A 46 1.41 3.42 -0.43
C GLN A 46 1.10 3.03 -1.87
N ARG A 47 0.40 3.92 -2.60
CA ARG A 47 0.06 3.69 -4.00
C ARG A 47 1.29 3.64 -4.90
N LEU A 48 2.31 4.47 -4.63
CA LEU A 48 3.57 4.47 -5.36
C LEU A 48 4.29 3.13 -5.20
N ILE A 49 4.56 2.71 -3.96
CA ILE A 49 5.23 1.43 -3.65
C ILE A 49 4.48 0.26 -4.30
N GLY A 50 3.16 0.20 -4.13
CA GLY A 50 2.34 -0.85 -4.72
C GLY A 50 2.37 -0.88 -6.25
N ARG A 51 2.43 0.27 -6.94
CA ARG A 51 2.58 0.33 -8.40
C ARG A 51 3.99 -0.07 -8.85
N SER A 52 5.02 0.39 -8.15
CA SER A 52 6.42 0.07 -8.46
C SER A 52 6.70 -1.43 -8.35
N LEU A 53 6.20 -2.10 -7.31
CA LEU A 53 6.37 -3.54 -7.14
C LEU A 53 5.62 -4.35 -8.21
N ARG A 54 4.39 -3.94 -8.55
CA ARG A 54 3.60 -4.62 -9.60
C ARG A 54 4.19 -4.46 -11.00
N ALA A 55 5.04 -3.46 -11.24
CA ALA A 55 5.69 -3.26 -12.53
C ALA A 55 6.81 -4.26 -12.81
N VAL A 56 7.42 -4.84 -11.76
CA VAL A 56 8.59 -5.71 -11.88
C VAL A 56 8.30 -7.18 -11.56
N ILE A 57 7.13 -7.49 -10.98
CA ILE A 57 6.74 -8.84 -10.60
C ILE A 57 5.74 -9.40 -11.60
N ASP A 58 5.96 -10.65 -12.02
CA ASP A 58 5.01 -11.40 -12.85
C ASP A 58 3.82 -11.87 -11.99
N LEU A 59 2.73 -11.09 -12.01
CA LEU A 59 1.53 -11.37 -11.25
C LEU A 59 0.81 -12.64 -11.72
N LYS A 60 0.98 -13.08 -12.97
CA LYS A 60 0.32 -14.31 -13.46
C LYS A 60 0.95 -15.56 -12.86
N LYS A 61 2.25 -15.52 -12.59
CA LYS A 61 2.99 -16.59 -11.91
C LYS A 61 2.89 -16.51 -10.39
N LEU A 62 2.37 -15.40 -9.87
CA LEU A 62 2.20 -15.16 -8.45
C LEU A 62 0.88 -15.79 -7.97
N GLY A 63 0.79 -17.11 -7.86
CA GLY A 63 -0.41 -17.78 -7.33
C GLY A 63 -0.79 -19.04 -8.07
#